data_AF-A0A7J4MUM1-F1
#
_entry.id   AF-A0A7J4MUM1-F1
#
_cell.length_a   1.000
_cell.length_b   1.000
_cell.length_c   1.000
_cell.angle_alpha   90.00
_cell.angle_beta   90.00
_cell.angle_gamma   90.00
#
_symmetry.space_group_name_H-M   'P 1'
#
loop_
_entity.id
_entity.type
_entity.pdbx_description
1 polymer ?
#
loop_
_entity_poly.entity_id
_entity_poly.type
_entity_poly.pdbx_seq_one_letter_code
_entity_poly.pdbx_strand_id
1 'polypeptide(L)'
;VLSPLLRIERLETFSLPSMKLVIKNTTLLGHNPMSSYWGELSSGFADGYISLPLQLILFFGLPFPVFYGILVNKKDVIDYMVPGVFGWAYDFGYITMFFLLIWCVGIIIMGLRMLSIYRERRENGSRSYLGREVLLTGALAAFMSQAIIGLFVINRTINGTALLTFIFLSSLIFANSVGLKE
;
A
#
# COMPACT_ATOMS: atom_id res chain seq x y z
N VAL A 1 1.13 24.19 0.76
CA VAL A 1 2.25 23.32 0.30
C VAL A 1 2.34 23.37 -1.24
N LEU A 2 2.80 24.49 -1.82
CA LEU A 2 2.66 24.75 -3.27
C LEU A 2 3.97 24.94 -4.04
N SER A 3 5.12 25.13 -3.39
CA SER A 3 6.41 25.26 -4.08
C SER A 3 7.06 23.89 -4.30
N PRO A 4 7.40 23.49 -5.56
CA PRO A 4 8.21 22.31 -5.84
C PRO A 4 9.58 22.34 -5.14
N LEU A 5 10.20 23.53 -5.05
CA LEU A 5 11.49 23.71 -4.40
C LEU A 5 11.42 23.37 -2.91
N LEU A 6 10.39 23.85 -2.21
CA LEU A 6 10.15 23.55 -0.81
C LEU A 6 9.91 22.05 -0.56
N ARG A 7 9.37 21.31 -1.54
CA ARG A 7 9.20 19.84 -1.42
C ARG A 7 10.54 19.12 -1.54
N ILE A 8 11.39 19.53 -2.48
CA ILE A 8 12.73 18.96 -2.65
C ILE A 8 13.57 19.22 -1.40
N GLU A 9 13.56 20.45 -0.89
CA GLU A 9 14.27 20.83 0.34
C GLU A 9 13.80 20.01 1.55
N ARG A 10 12.49 19.80 1.69
CA ARG A 10 11.94 18.92 2.75
C ARG A 10 12.36 17.47 2.57
N LEU A 11 12.35 16.94 1.36
CA LEU A 11 12.80 15.57 1.10
C LEU A 11 14.27 15.39 1.45
N GLU A 12 15.13 16.33 1.07
CA GLU A 12 16.55 16.31 1.41
C GLU A 12 16.76 16.39 2.94
N THR A 13 16.04 17.30 3.58
CA THR A 13 16.20 17.57 5.02
C THR A 13 15.64 16.45 5.90
N PHE A 14 14.52 15.84 5.51
CA PHE A 14 13.75 14.94 6.37
C PHE A 14 13.82 13.46 5.98
N SER A 15 14.19 13.09 4.76
CA SER A 15 14.20 11.67 4.33
C SER A 15 15.01 10.75 5.25
N LEU A 16 16.27 11.10 5.52
CA LEU A 16 17.16 10.27 6.34
C LEU A 16 16.79 10.29 7.84
N PRO A 17 16.47 11.45 8.46
CA PRO A 17 15.92 11.48 9.82
C PRO A 17 14.62 10.69 9.96
N SER A 18 13.69 10.78 9.01
CA SER A 18 12.43 10.04 9.03
C SER A 18 12.68 8.54 8.99
N MET A 19 13.56 8.07 8.10
CA MET A 19 13.94 6.67 8.02
C MET A 19 14.55 6.16 9.33
N LYS A 20 15.45 6.93 9.94
CA LYS A 20 16.03 6.57 11.25
C LYS A 20 14.97 6.52 12.35
N LEU A 21 14.03 7.47 12.36
CA LEU A 21 12.94 7.50 13.33
C LEU A 21 12.04 6.29 13.19
N VAL A 22 11.61 5.96 11.96
CA VAL A 22 10.73 4.82 11.70
C VAL A 22 11.43 3.52 12.06
N ILE A 23 12.61 3.26 11.50
CA ILE A 23 13.33 1.99 11.72
C ILE A 23 13.60 1.74 13.20
N LYS A 24 14.01 2.78 13.94
CA LYS A 24 14.35 2.67 15.36
C LYS A 24 13.15 2.40 16.26
N ASN A 25 11.96 2.90 15.88
CA ASN A 25 10.79 2.87 16.75
C ASN A 25 9.71 1.88 16.30
N THR A 26 9.82 1.31 15.09
CA THR A 26 8.99 0.19 14.66
C THR A 26 9.33 -1.05 15.46
N THR A 27 8.31 -1.76 15.93
CA THR A 27 8.43 -3.04 16.62
C THR A 27 7.96 -4.18 15.71
N LEU A 28 7.95 -5.41 16.22
CA LEU A 28 7.40 -6.54 15.45
C LEU A 28 5.92 -6.34 15.09
N LEU A 29 5.16 -5.73 16.00
CA LEU A 29 3.75 -5.39 15.85
C LEU A 29 3.55 -3.95 16.29
N GLY A 30 3.36 -3.06 15.32
CA GLY A 30 3.20 -1.63 15.52
C GLY A 30 4.52 -0.88 15.74
N HIS A 31 4.48 0.12 16.62
CA HIS A 31 5.60 1.01 16.93
C HIS A 31 5.55 1.48 18.39
N ASN A 32 6.61 2.17 18.83
CA ASN A 32 6.65 2.82 20.13
C ASN A 32 5.63 3.99 20.18
N PRO A 33 4.63 3.97 21.07
CA PRO A 33 3.62 5.03 21.14
C PRO A 33 4.22 6.44 21.29
N MET A 34 5.31 6.56 22.06
CA MET A 34 5.97 7.84 22.34
C MET A 34 6.69 8.45 21.13
N SER A 35 6.98 7.67 20.08
CA SER A 35 7.57 8.19 18.84
C SER A 35 6.53 8.70 17.85
N SER A 36 5.25 8.36 18.07
CA SER A 36 4.14 8.80 17.22
C SER A 36 3.92 10.32 17.32
N TYR A 37 3.13 10.84 16.39
CA TYR A 37 2.61 12.20 16.48
C TYR A 37 1.67 12.37 17.69
N TRP A 38 0.89 11.33 17.99
CA TRP A 38 -0.13 11.32 19.03
C TRP A 38 0.45 11.23 20.45
N GLY A 39 1.73 10.84 20.58
CA GLY A 39 2.41 10.72 21.88
C GLY A 39 1.72 9.70 22.77
N GLU A 40 1.35 10.10 23.99
CA GLU A 40 0.65 9.23 24.95
C GLU A 40 -0.75 8.80 24.49
N LEU A 41 -1.32 9.46 23.48
CA LEU A 41 -2.61 9.09 22.87
C LEU A 41 -2.47 8.03 21.76
N SER A 42 -1.24 7.66 21.40
CA SER A 42 -1.00 6.59 20.45
C SER A 42 -1.30 5.24 21.08
N SER A 43 -1.97 4.40 20.28
CA SER A 43 -2.19 3.01 20.64
C SER A 43 -0.96 2.13 20.36
N GLY A 44 0.04 2.68 19.67
CA GLY A 44 1.21 1.97 19.15
C GLY A 44 0.92 1.11 17.94
N PHE A 45 -0.32 1.10 17.41
CA PHE A 45 -0.71 0.25 16.30
C PHE A 45 -1.93 0.81 15.55
N ALA A 46 -1.88 0.89 14.22
CA ALA A 46 -2.98 1.41 13.40
C ALA A 46 -3.41 2.84 13.78
N ASP A 47 -2.43 3.71 14.00
CA ASP A 47 -2.60 5.12 14.39
C ASP A 47 -3.02 6.02 13.22
N GLY A 48 -3.22 5.44 12.03
CA GLY A 48 -3.80 6.11 10.86
C GLY A 48 -2.77 6.78 9.94
N TYR A 49 -1.52 6.31 9.98
CA TYR A 49 -0.49 6.64 8.98
C TYR A 49 -0.77 5.92 7.65
N ILE A 50 -1.38 4.75 7.72
CA ILE A 50 -2.00 4.02 6.63
C ILE A 50 -3.49 3.89 6.96
N SER A 51 -4.33 4.31 6.02
CA SER A 51 -5.77 4.44 6.26
C SER A 51 -6.56 3.93 5.07
N LEU A 52 -7.86 3.70 5.28
CA LEU A 52 -8.86 3.53 4.23
C LEU A 52 -9.60 4.85 4.00
N PRO A 53 -10.30 5.02 2.87
CA PRO A 53 -11.19 6.16 2.70
C PRO A 53 -12.21 6.22 3.85
N LEU A 54 -12.44 7.42 4.38
CA LEU A 54 -13.30 7.65 5.56
C LEU A 54 -14.67 6.98 5.44
N GLN A 55 -15.27 7.02 4.24
CA GLN A 55 -16.56 6.39 3.97
C GLN A 55 -16.54 4.87 4.25
N LEU A 56 -15.45 4.18 3.91
CA LEU A 56 -15.30 2.74 4.18
C LEU A 56 -15.05 2.45 5.65
N ILE A 57 -14.26 3.29 6.33
CA ILE A 57 -14.04 3.16 7.78
C ILE A 57 -15.37 3.25 8.51
N LEU A 58 -16.20 4.26 8.18
CA LEU A 58 -17.52 4.43 8.77
C LEU A 58 -18.49 3.31 8.37
N PHE A 59 -18.48 2.89 7.09
CA PHE A 59 -19.35 1.84 6.59
C PHE A 59 -19.11 0.49 7.27
N PHE A 60 -17.84 0.13 7.50
CA PHE A 60 -17.47 -1.12 8.17
C PHE A 60 -17.36 -1.00 9.70
N GLY A 61 -17.60 0.18 10.27
CA GLY A 61 -17.47 0.44 11.71
C GLY A 61 -16.08 0.13 12.26
N LEU A 62 -15.03 0.31 11.44
CA LEU A 62 -13.67 -0.06 11.84
C LEU A 62 -13.16 0.89 12.93
N PRO A 63 -12.44 0.39 13.95
CA PRO A 63 -11.88 1.22 15.01
C PRO A 63 -10.60 1.94 14.55
N PHE A 64 -10.62 2.55 13.36
CA PHE A 64 -9.52 3.36 12.86
C PHE A 64 -9.64 4.80 13.38
N PRO A 65 -8.53 5.40 13.81
CA PRO A 65 -8.51 6.82 14.11
C PRO A 65 -8.81 7.68 12.87
N VAL A 66 -9.82 8.56 12.99
CA VAL A 66 -10.29 9.43 11.90
C VAL A 66 -9.47 10.72 11.91
N PHE A 67 -8.28 10.71 11.31
CA PHE A 67 -7.42 11.90 11.24
C PHE A 67 -7.13 12.33 9.81
N TYR A 68 -8.11 12.97 9.16
CA TYR A 68 -7.95 13.54 7.82
C TYR A 68 -7.67 15.05 7.91
N GLY A 69 -6.59 15.52 7.27
CA GLY A 69 -6.43 16.95 6.93
C GLY A 69 -5.76 17.87 7.95
N ILE A 70 -5.23 17.38 9.08
CA ILE A 70 -4.45 18.21 10.01
C ILE A 70 -2.97 18.19 9.59
N LEU A 71 -2.46 19.34 9.13
CA LEU A 71 -1.06 19.56 8.79
C LEU A 71 -0.22 19.68 10.06
N VAL A 72 0.68 18.74 10.32
CA VAL A 72 1.54 18.78 11.50
C VAL A 72 2.92 18.25 11.18
N ASN A 73 3.97 18.96 11.61
CA ASN A 73 5.36 18.65 11.27
C ASN A 73 5.75 17.19 11.55
N LYS A 74 5.45 16.64 12.73
CA LYS A 74 5.80 15.24 13.06
C LYS A 74 4.99 14.21 12.27
N LYS A 75 3.70 14.47 12.01
CA LYS A 75 2.87 13.61 11.17
C LYS A 75 3.38 13.64 9.73
N ASP A 76 3.69 14.82 9.22
CA ASP A 76 4.19 15.01 7.85
C ASP A 76 5.53 14.30 7.60
N VAL A 77 6.39 14.23 8.62
CA VAL A 77 7.69 13.52 8.57
C VAL A 77 7.51 12.02 8.33
N ILE A 78 6.44 11.41 8.83
CA ILE A 78 6.15 9.99 8.62
C ILE A 78 5.26 9.81 7.39
N ASP A 79 4.25 10.66 7.19
CA ASP A 79 3.31 10.54 6.07
C ASP A 79 3.89 10.94 4.70
N TYR A 80 4.88 11.83 4.65
CA TYR A 80 5.35 12.44 3.39
C TYR A 80 6.85 12.33 3.14
N MET A 81 7.62 11.65 4.00
CA MET A 81 9.08 11.58 3.84
C MET A 81 9.67 10.17 3.90
N VAL A 82 8.85 9.10 4.00
CA VAL A 82 9.34 7.71 3.94
C VAL A 82 8.63 6.90 2.86
N PRO A 83 9.31 5.91 2.24
CA PRO A 83 8.67 4.98 1.33
C PRO A 83 7.48 4.26 2.00
N GLY A 84 6.47 3.92 1.22
CA GLY A 84 5.24 3.29 1.73
C GLY A 84 5.45 2.01 2.53
N VAL A 85 6.49 1.21 2.23
CA VAL A 85 6.85 0.02 3.05
C VAL A 85 7.14 0.40 4.49
N PHE A 86 7.91 1.47 4.70
CA PHE A 86 8.28 1.93 6.05
C PHE A 86 7.12 2.62 6.74
N GLY A 87 6.26 3.31 6.00
CA GLY A 87 4.98 3.80 6.52
C GLY A 87 4.10 2.68 7.04
N TRP A 88 3.95 1.60 6.27
CA TRP A 88 3.20 0.42 6.68
C TRP A 88 3.83 -0.28 7.89
N ALA A 89 5.15 -0.46 7.87
CA ALA A 89 5.88 -1.06 8.98
C ALA A 89 5.75 -0.22 10.25
N TYR A 90 5.78 1.11 10.15
CA TYR A 90 5.57 1.96 11.30
C TYR A 90 4.15 1.83 11.86
N ASP A 91 3.13 1.82 11.00
CA ASP A 91 1.76 1.79 11.50
C ASP A 91 1.36 0.42 12.07
N PHE A 92 1.82 -0.68 11.44
CA PHE A 92 1.36 -2.03 11.76
C PHE A 92 2.48 -3.01 12.19
N GLY A 93 3.75 -2.62 12.15
CA GLY A 93 4.91 -3.45 12.53
C GLY A 93 5.59 -4.21 11.39
N TYR A 94 6.77 -4.77 11.67
CA TYR A 94 7.54 -5.52 10.69
C TYR A 94 6.88 -6.83 10.24
N ILE A 95 6.12 -7.51 11.11
CA ILE A 95 5.45 -8.76 10.76
C ILE A 95 4.39 -8.50 9.70
N THR A 96 3.55 -7.48 9.89
CA THR A 96 2.48 -7.14 8.94
C THR A 96 3.04 -6.60 7.63
N MET A 97 4.14 -5.84 7.68
CA MET A 97 4.90 -5.43 6.49
C MET A 97 5.39 -6.65 5.70
N PHE A 98 5.93 -7.67 6.37
CA PHE A 98 6.37 -8.89 5.72
C PHE A 98 5.21 -9.63 5.03
N PHE A 99 4.06 -9.75 5.70
CA PHE A 99 2.85 -10.32 5.08
C PHE A 99 2.33 -9.50 3.90
N LEU A 100 2.39 -8.16 3.97
CA LEU A 100 2.05 -7.29 2.83
C LEU A 100 2.93 -7.60 1.61
N LEU A 101 4.24 -7.76 1.82
CA LEU A 101 5.17 -8.08 0.73
C LEU A 101 4.90 -9.47 0.15
N ILE A 102 4.67 -10.48 1.01
CA ILE A 102 4.26 -11.82 0.56
C ILE A 102 2.97 -11.75 -0.25
N TRP A 103 1.98 -10.99 0.21
CA TRP A 103 0.71 -10.82 -0.50
C TRP A 103 0.93 -10.19 -1.87
N CYS A 104 1.73 -9.13 -1.97
CA CYS A 104 2.05 -8.48 -3.25
C CYS A 104 2.72 -9.47 -4.22
N VAL A 105 3.75 -10.17 -3.76
CA VAL A 105 4.46 -11.18 -4.56
C VAL A 105 3.52 -12.32 -4.97
N GLY A 106 2.69 -12.81 -4.05
CA GLY A 106 1.72 -13.87 -4.31
C GLY A 106 0.72 -13.50 -5.39
N ILE A 107 0.15 -12.29 -5.34
CA ILE A 107 -0.78 -11.78 -6.36
C ILE A 107 -0.08 -11.66 -7.72
N ILE A 108 1.17 -11.17 -7.75
CA ILE A 108 1.94 -11.04 -9.00
C ILE A 108 2.18 -12.42 -9.62
N ILE A 109 2.65 -13.39 -8.84
CA ILE A 109 2.91 -14.75 -9.32
C ILE A 109 1.62 -15.39 -9.83
N MET A 110 0.51 -15.27 -9.09
CA MET A 110 -0.79 -15.77 -9.52
C MET A 110 -1.23 -15.11 -10.82
N GLY A 111 -1.15 -13.78 -10.93
CA GLY A 111 -1.53 -13.05 -12.13
C GLY A 111 -0.71 -13.45 -13.36
N LEU A 112 0.61 -13.62 -13.21
CA LEU A 112 1.48 -14.08 -14.29
C LEU A 112 1.16 -15.52 -14.72
N ARG A 113 0.90 -16.42 -13.78
CA ARG A 113 0.49 -17.81 -14.07
C ARG A 113 -0.86 -17.87 -14.78
N MET A 114 -1.80 -17.03 -14.37
CA MET A 114 -3.10 -16.93 -15.03
C MET A 114 -2.97 -16.40 -16.45
N LEU A 115 -2.07 -15.45 -16.66
CA LEU A 115 -1.80 -14.89 -17.97
C LEU A 115 -1.20 -15.94 -18.92
N SER A 116 -0.32 -16.82 -18.44
CA SER A 116 0.20 -17.91 -19.27
C SER A 116 -0.89 -18.89 -19.70
N ILE A 117 -1.82 -19.25 -18.80
CA ILE A 117 -2.95 -20.14 -19.13
C ILE A 117 -3.88 -19.49 -20.16
N TYR A 118 -4.19 -18.21 -20.01
CA TYR A 118 -5.03 -17.49 -20.98
C TYR A 118 -4.38 -17.41 -22.36
N ARG A 119 -3.06 -17.21 -22.44
CA ARG A 119 -2.30 -17.23 -23.69
C ARG A 119 -2.36 -18.59 -24.37
N GLU A 120 -2.15 -19.67 -23.62
CA GLU A 120 -2.22 -21.04 -24.14
C GLU A 120 -3.62 -21.37 -24.68
N ARG A 121 -4.68 -21.04 -23.93
CA ARG A 121 -6.08 -21.25 -24.38
C ARG A 121 -6.45 -20.38 -25.59
N ARG A 122 -5.89 -19.17 -25.70
CA ARG A 122 -6.05 -18.31 -26.88
C ARG A 122 -5.37 -18.93 -28.10
N GLU A 123 -4.14 -19.42 -27.95
CA GLU A 123 -3.36 -20.04 -29.03
C GLU A 123 -4.03 -21.32 -29.55
N ASN A 124 -4.71 -22.06 -28.67
CA ASN A 124 -5.55 -23.21 -29.02
C ASN A 124 -6.91 -22.84 -29.67
N GLY A 125 -7.07 -21.59 -30.12
CA GLY A 125 -8.19 -21.14 -30.97
C GLY A 125 -9.37 -20.50 -30.24
N SER A 126 -9.36 -20.41 -28.91
CA SER A 126 -10.47 -19.82 -28.16
C SER A 126 -10.37 -18.30 -28.07
N ARG A 127 -11.00 -17.60 -29.03
CA ARG A 127 -11.01 -16.12 -29.10
C ARG A 127 -11.65 -15.43 -27.89
N SER A 128 -12.48 -16.14 -27.12
CA SER A 128 -13.11 -15.62 -25.89
C SER A 128 -12.07 -15.23 -24.82
N TYR A 129 -10.91 -15.88 -24.81
CA TYR A 129 -9.85 -15.60 -23.84
C TYR A 129 -9.09 -14.30 -24.12
N LEU A 130 -9.24 -13.69 -25.31
CA LEU A 130 -8.54 -12.45 -25.66
C LEU A 130 -8.96 -11.28 -24.76
N GLY A 131 -10.26 -11.12 -24.48
CA GLY A 131 -10.75 -10.08 -23.57
C GLY A 131 -10.30 -10.29 -22.13
N ARG A 132 -10.27 -11.55 -21.67
CA ARG A 132 -9.80 -11.91 -20.32
C ARG A 132 -8.30 -11.69 -20.17
N GLU A 133 -7.52 -12.01 -21.20
CA GLU A 133 -6.07 -11.77 -21.24
C GLU A 133 -5.75 -10.27 -21.14
N VAL A 134 -6.41 -9.43 -21.94
CA VAL A 134 -6.19 -7.97 -21.94
C VAL A 134 -6.57 -7.36 -20.59
N LEU A 135 -7.71 -7.74 -20.03
CA LEU A 135 -8.16 -7.24 -18.73
C LEU A 135 -7.20 -7.65 -17.61
N LEU A 136 -6.77 -8.92 -17.59
CA LEU A 136 -5.81 -9.41 -16.60
C LEU A 136 -4.45 -8.72 -16.74
N THR A 137 -3.98 -8.51 -17.98
CA THR A 137 -2.72 -7.79 -18.24
C THR A 137 -2.77 -6.36 -17.71
N GLY A 138 -3.87 -5.64 -17.98
CA GLY A 138 -4.07 -4.28 -17.48
C GLY A 138 -4.14 -4.23 -15.95
N ALA A 139 -4.89 -5.13 -15.33
CA ALA A 139 -5.00 -5.24 -13.88
C ALA A 139 -3.67 -5.56 -13.22
N LEU A 140 -2.91 -6.52 -13.79
CA LEU A 140 -1.60 -6.93 -13.29
C LEU A 140 -0.57 -5.81 -13.43
N ALA A 141 -0.53 -5.13 -14.57
CA ALA A 141 0.36 -4.00 -14.79
C ALA A 141 0.05 -2.84 -13.83
N ALA A 142 -1.23 -2.52 -13.61
CA ALA A 142 -1.65 -1.52 -12.65
C ALA A 142 -1.24 -1.91 -11.21
N PHE A 143 -1.46 -3.16 -10.82
CA PHE A 143 -1.09 -3.67 -9.50
C PHE A 143 0.42 -3.63 -9.29
N MET A 144 1.22 -4.09 -10.26
CA MET A 144 2.69 -4.07 -10.18
C MET A 144 3.24 -2.65 -10.13
N SER A 145 2.72 -1.74 -10.97
CA SER A 145 3.12 -0.33 -10.96
C SER A 145 2.82 0.31 -9.62
N GLN A 146 1.61 0.11 -9.10
CA GLN A 146 1.23 0.62 -7.80
C GLN A 146 2.02 -0.01 -6.66
N ALA A 147 2.36 -1.30 -6.76
CA ALA A 147 3.22 -1.98 -5.79
C ALA A 147 4.63 -1.40 -5.77
N ILE A 148 5.27 -1.27 -6.91
CA ILE A 148 6.63 -0.73 -6.99
C ILE A 148 6.64 0.74 -6.54
N ILE A 149 5.76 1.55 -7.13
CA ILE A 149 5.75 2.99 -6.91
C ILE A 149 5.29 3.33 -5.49
N GLY A 150 4.19 2.74 -5.05
CA GLY A 150 3.56 3.04 -3.76
C GLY A 150 4.34 2.50 -2.57
N LEU A 151 5.06 1.37 -2.72
CA LEU A 151 5.84 0.80 -1.62
C LEU A 151 7.27 1.37 -1.57
N PHE A 152 7.93 1.53 -2.72
CA PHE A 152 9.37 1.75 -2.76
C PHE A 152 9.82 3.11 -3.32
N VAL A 153 9.06 3.73 -4.23
CA VAL A 153 9.53 4.93 -4.94
C VAL A 153 8.99 6.22 -4.32
N ILE A 154 7.71 6.26 -4.00
CA ILE A 154 7.08 7.45 -3.46
C ILE A 154 7.33 7.50 -1.95
N ASN A 155 7.95 8.59 -1.49
CA ASN A 155 8.16 8.88 -0.06
C ASN A 155 6.87 9.32 0.66
N ARG A 156 5.70 8.95 0.14
CA ARG A 156 4.40 9.24 0.72
C ARG A 156 3.78 7.94 1.15
N THR A 157 3.25 7.92 2.36
CA THR A 157 2.51 6.78 2.89
C THR A 157 1.32 6.46 2.00
N ILE A 158 0.92 5.18 2.00
CA ILE A 158 -0.21 4.72 1.21
C ILE A 158 -1.47 5.42 1.74
N ASN A 159 -2.01 6.33 0.95
CA ASN A 159 -3.23 7.03 1.31
C ASN A 159 -4.47 6.11 1.19
N GLY A 160 -5.60 6.57 1.73
CA GLY A 160 -6.88 5.85 1.69
C GLY A 160 -7.25 5.27 0.33
N THR A 161 -7.17 6.09 -0.70
CA THR A 161 -7.57 5.68 -2.05
C THR A 161 -6.59 4.68 -2.66
N ALA A 162 -5.28 4.86 -2.46
CA ALA A 162 -4.28 3.92 -2.94
C ALA A 162 -4.44 2.55 -2.28
N LEU A 163 -4.66 2.48 -0.96
CA LEU A 163 -4.86 1.20 -0.28
C LEU A 163 -6.09 0.46 -0.82
N LEU A 164 -7.19 1.19 -1.04
CA LEU A 164 -8.39 0.62 -1.64
C LEU A 164 -8.13 0.09 -3.06
N THR A 165 -7.40 0.85 -3.89
CA THR A 165 -7.04 0.38 -5.23
C THR A 165 -6.17 -0.88 -5.19
N PHE A 166 -5.25 -0.98 -4.23
CA PHE A 166 -4.45 -2.19 -4.00
C PHE A 166 -5.33 -3.40 -3.72
N ILE A 167 -6.27 -3.26 -2.79
CA ILE A 167 -7.21 -4.32 -2.42
C ILE A 167 -8.07 -4.70 -3.64
N PHE A 168 -8.62 -3.72 -4.34
CA PHE A 168 -9.47 -3.95 -5.51
C PHE A 168 -8.75 -4.63 -6.68
N LEU A 169 -7.55 -4.17 -7.03
CA LEU A 169 -6.76 -4.79 -8.10
C LEU A 169 -6.33 -6.22 -7.73
N SER A 170 -5.93 -6.42 -6.47
CA SER A 170 -5.57 -7.76 -5.98
C SER A 170 -6.76 -8.73 -6.05
N SER A 171 -7.97 -8.28 -5.70
CA SER A 171 -9.17 -9.11 -5.73
C SER A 171 -9.61 -9.41 -7.16
N LEU A 172 -9.43 -8.47 -8.09
CA LEU A 172 -9.70 -8.69 -9.52
C LEU A 172 -8.77 -9.75 -10.11
N ILE A 173 -7.47 -9.70 -9.79
CA ILE A 173 -6.48 -10.70 -10.21
C ILE A 173 -6.82 -12.06 -9.59
N PHE A 174 -7.16 -12.08 -8.29
CA PHE A 174 -7.54 -13.31 -7.59
C PHE A 174 -8.83 -13.92 -8.15
N ALA A 175 -9.85 -13.12 -8.47
CA ALA A 175 -11.11 -13.59 -9.03
C ALA A 175 -10.91 -14.30 -10.39
N ASN A 176 -9.96 -13.83 -11.19
CA ASN A 176 -9.58 -14.51 -12.43
C ASN A 176 -9.08 -15.93 -12.16
N SER A 177 -8.35 -16.16 -11.06
CA SER A 177 -7.87 -17.50 -10.68
C SER A 177 -8.98 -18.46 -10.28
N VAL A 178 -10.06 -17.97 -9.66
CA VAL A 178 -11.20 -18.79 -9.24
C VAL A 178 -12.08 -19.16 -10.44
N GLY A 179 -12.25 -18.24 -11.39
CA GLY A 179 -13.06 -18.45 -12.60
C GLY A 179 -12.48 -19.44 -13.63
N LEU A 180 -11.27 -19.98 -13.39
CA LEU A 180 -10.67 -21.07 -14.17
C LEU A 180 -10.94 -22.46 -13.61
N LYS A 181 -11.61 -22.59 -12.46
CA LYS A 181 -12.14 -23.88 -12.01
C LYS A 181 -13.34 -24.25 -12.89
N GLU A 182 -13.03 -24.92 -13.99
CA GLU A 182 -13.90 -25.89 -14.66
C GLU A 182 -13.88 -27.20 -13.85
#